data_AF-A0A2V9MBJ2-F1
#
_entry.id   AF-A0A2V9MBJ2-F1
#
_cell.length_a   1.000
_cell.length_b   1.000
_cell.length_c   1.000
_cell.angle_alpha   90.00
_cell.angle_beta   90.00
_cell.angle_gamma   90.00
#
_symmetry.space_group_name_H-M   'P 1'
#
loop_
_entity.id
_entity.type
_entity.pdbx_description
1 polymer ?
#
loop_
_entity_poly.entity_id
_entity_poly.type
_entity_poly.pdbx_seq_one_letter_code
_entity_poly.pdbx_strand_id
1 'polypeptide(L)'
;MLQIAKVNPPPALAIARAPLPIDAADGGCDTTPPDKFFVAWKHENSAITIHDADFISENGNEVYSLLRQRGIKNLMVMGVHTNLCVLTRTFAIRRMTEWGIRCILVRDLTDSLYNPKDRPYVRHDQGTELVIEYIEQNLCPTVLSSDLVSALGKAGTLGQK
;
A
#
# COMPACT_ATOMS: atom_id res chain seq x y z
N MET A 1 7.43 19.02 8.51
CA MET A 1 8.40 18.00 8.92
C MET A 1 7.96 17.48 10.28
N LEU A 2 7.72 16.18 10.41
CA LEU A 2 7.20 15.61 11.65
C LEU A 2 8.27 15.74 12.76
N GLN A 3 7.87 16.16 13.97
CA GLN A 3 8.79 16.28 15.11
C GLN A 3 9.06 14.90 15.74
N ILE A 4 9.74 14.03 15.01
CA ILE A 4 10.05 12.66 15.41
C ILE A 4 11.57 12.48 15.45
N ALA A 5 12.07 11.77 16.45
CA ALA A 5 13.47 11.37 16.47
C ALA A 5 13.77 10.47 15.26
N LYS A 6 14.77 10.85 14.47
CA LYS A 6 15.16 10.08 13.28
C LYS A 6 15.78 8.75 13.70
N VAL A 7 15.31 7.67 13.10
CA VAL A 7 15.88 6.32 13.25
C VAL A 7 16.40 5.88 11.89
N ASN A 8 17.68 5.51 11.85
CA ASN A 8 18.26 4.96 10.62
C ASN A 8 17.66 3.57 10.35
N PRO A 9 17.16 3.31 9.14
CA PRO A 9 16.72 1.97 8.77
C PRO A 9 17.90 0.99 8.73
N PRO A 10 17.65 -0.31 8.96
CA PRO A 10 18.67 -1.33 8.81
C PRO A 10 19.10 -1.45 7.34
N PRO A 11 20.21 -2.16 7.07
CA PRO A 11 20.52 -2.61 5.72
C PRO A 11 19.32 -3.34 5.10
N ALA A 12 19.03 -3.02 3.84
CA ALA A 12 17.88 -3.61 3.14
C ALA A 12 18.05 -5.12 2.97
N LEU A 13 17.00 -5.88 3.27
CA LEU A 13 16.91 -7.30 2.96
C LEU A 13 16.96 -7.52 1.45
N ALA A 14 17.63 -8.59 1.03
CA ALA A 14 17.69 -8.98 -0.37
C ALA A 14 16.38 -9.64 -0.79
N ILE A 15 15.46 -8.85 -1.35
CA ILE A 15 14.17 -9.31 -1.85
C ILE A 15 14.20 -9.35 -3.38
N ALA A 16 13.79 -10.48 -3.95
CA ALA A 16 13.74 -10.65 -5.40
C ALA A 16 12.83 -9.61 -6.07
N ARG A 17 13.26 -9.12 -7.24
CA ARG A 17 12.51 -8.16 -8.06
C ARG A 17 12.01 -8.84 -9.32
N ALA A 18 11.08 -9.77 -9.14
CA ALA A 18 10.35 -10.34 -10.27
C ALA A 18 9.57 -9.22 -11.00
N PRO A 19 9.45 -9.29 -12.34
CA PRO A 19 8.68 -8.32 -13.10
C PRO A 19 7.20 -8.34 -12.70
N LEU A 20 6.51 -7.21 -12.85
CA LEU A 20 5.08 -7.14 -12.62
C LEU A 20 4.31 -8.03 -13.62
N PRO A 21 3.20 -8.63 -13.21
CA PRO A 21 2.41 -9.51 -14.07
C PRO A 21 1.56 -8.76 -15.10
N ILE A 22 1.45 -7.44 -14.98
CA ILE A 22 0.71 -6.53 -15.86
C ILE A 22 1.62 -5.49 -16.50
N ASP A 23 1.23 -5.01 -17.68
CA ASP A 23 1.78 -3.78 -18.25
C ASP A 23 0.98 -2.57 -17.74
N ALA A 24 1.70 -1.54 -17.32
CA ALA A 24 1.14 -0.30 -16.80
C ALA A 24 1.99 0.91 -17.22
N ALA A 25 2.80 0.76 -18.28
CA ALA A 25 3.75 1.77 -18.73
C ALA A 25 3.06 3.05 -19.26
N ASP A 26 1.83 2.93 -19.75
CA ASP A 26 1.01 4.01 -20.31
C ASP A 26 0.14 4.73 -19.27
N GLY A 27 0.18 4.28 -18.01
CA GLY A 27 -0.65 4.81 -16.94
C GLY A 27 -2.05 4.20 -16.88
N GLY A 28 -2.32 3.08 -17.55
CA GLY A 28 -3.52 2.25 -17.35
C GLY A 28 -4.84 2.91 -17.75
N CYS A 29 -4.81 3.95 -18.60
CA CYS A 29 -6.00 4.63 -19.07
C CYS A 29 -6.68 3.81 -20.19
N ASP A 30 -7.96 3.50 -20.04
CA ASP A 30 -8.72 2.67 -20.99
C ASP A 30 -9.63 3.49 -21.94
N THR A 31 -9.68 4.82 -21.77
CA THR A 31 -10.51 5.72 -22.58
C THR A 31 -9.97 5.90 -24.00
N THR A 32 -10.85 6.28 -24.93
CA THR A 32 -10.50 6.46 -26.34
C THR A 32 -11.20 7.70 -26.90
N PRO A 33 -10.46 8.79 -27.22
CA PRO A 33 -9.02 8.95 -27.05
C PRO A 33 -8.59 8.96 -25.56
N PRO A 34 -7.32 8.64 -25.23
CA PRO A 34 -6.83 8.69 -23.85
C PRO A 34 -6.96 10.07 -23.23
N ASP A 35 -7.32 10.11 -21.95
CA ASP A 35 -7.40 11.35 -21.19
C ASP A 35 -6.02 11.98 -20.95
N LYS A 36 -6.00 13.31 -20.80
CA LYS A 36 -4.77 14.04 -20.48
C LYS A 36 -4.44 13.91 -19.00
N PHE A 37 -3.19 13.62 -18.68
CA PHE A 37 -2.70 13.64 -17.31
C PHE A 37 -2.65 15.07 -16.75
N PHE A 38 -3.14 15.26 -15.51
CA PHE A 38 -3.02 16.50 -14.77
C PHE A 38 -3.03 16.24 -13.26
N VAL A 39 -2.59 17.23 -12.47
CA VAL A 39 -2.69 17.16 -11.01
C VAL A 39 -4.12 17.50 -10.60
N ALA A 40 -4.90 16.46 -10.28
CA ALA A 40 -6.30 16.62 -9.88
C ALA A 40 -6.48 16.98 -8.39
N TRP A 41 -5.61 16.46 -7.52
CA TRP A 41 -5.82 16.50 -6.08
C TRP A 41 -5.22 17.75 -5.44
N LYS A 42 -6.03 18.46 -4.65
CA LYS A 42 -5.66 19.72 -3.97
C LYS A 42 -5.82 19.69 -2.46
N HIS A 43 -6.62 18.78 -1.94
CA HIS A 43 -6.88 18.61 -0.51
C HIS A 43 -7.32 17.17 -0.24
N GLU A 44 -7.23 16.76 1.02
CA GLU A 44 -7.75 15.48 1.52
C GLU A 44 -9.28 15.43 1.37
N ASN A 45 -9.84 14.24 1.17
CA ASN A 45 -11.28 14.06 1.13
C ASN A 45 -11.90 14.49 2.47
N SER A 46 -12.90 15.38 2.45
CA SER A 46 -13.53 15.90 3.67
C SER A 46 -14.23 14.84 4.52
N ALA A 47 -14.50 13.65 3.97
CA ALA A 47 -15.00 12.50 4.72
C ALA A 47 -13.92 11.84 5.60
N ILE A 48 -12.64 12.09 5.34
CA ILE A 48 -11.51 11.58 6.13
C ILE A 48 -11.12 12.66 7.14
N THR A 49 -11.44 12.41 8.40
CA THR A 49 -10.99 13.27 9.49
C THR A 49 -9.55 12.92 9.86
N ILE A 50 -8.66 13.90 9.76
CA ILE A 50 -7.28 13.80 10.27
C ILE A 50 -7.32 14.27 11.73
N HIS A 51 -7.03 13.36 12.65
CA HIS A 51 -6.95 13.64 14.08
C HIS A 51 -5.52 14.01 14.49
N ASP A 52 -5.37 14.63 15.66
CA ASP A 52 -4.05 15.04 16.20
C ASP A 52 -3.06 13.88 16.35
N ALA A 53 -3.57 12.64 16.47
CA ALA A 53 -2.75 11.44 16.59
C ALA A 53 -2.26 10.88 15.24
N ASP A 54 -2.76 11.40 14.12
CA ASP A 54 -2.46 10.96 12.76
C ASP A 54 -1.19 11.61 12.24
N PHE A 55 -0.42 10.83 11.49
CA PHE A 55 0.87 11.24 10.95
C PHE A 55 0.79 11.20 9.43
N ILE A 56 1.10 12.34 8.80
CA ILE A 56 1.07 12.49 7.35
C ILE A 56 2.49 12.73 6.86
N SER A 57 2.99 11.81 6.06
CA SER A 57 4.29 11.96 5.39
C SER A 57 4.34 11.10 4.13
N GLU A 58 4.96 11.64 3.09
CA GLU A 58 5.35 10.90 1.90
C GLU A 58 6.81 10.40 1.95
N ASN A 59 7.49 10.59 3.09
CA ASN A 59 8.89 10.23 3.27
C ASN A 59 9.02 8.91 4.04
N GLY A 60 9.50 7.87 3.36
CA GLY A 60 9.76 6.56 3.95
C GLY A 60 10.59 6.56 5.24
N ASN A 61 11.59 7.43 5.37
CA ASN A 61 12.42 7.48 6.58
C ASN A 61 11.66 8.06 7.78
N GLU A 62 10.77 9.04 7.54
CA GLU A 62 9.91 9.60 8.59
C GLU A 62 8.89 8.56 9.05
N VAL A 63 8.25 7.87 8.10
CA VAL A 63 7.31 6.77 8.39
C VAL A 63 8.02 5.65 9.15
N TYR A 64 9.20 5.22 8.70
CA TYR A 64 9.96 4.19 9.41
C TYR A 64 10.33 4.62 10.83
N SER A 65 10.80 5.87 11.01
CA SER A 65 11.11 6.42 12.34
C SER A 65 9.90 6.42 13.26
N LEU A 66 8.73 6.82 12.74
CA LEU A 66 7.45 6.77 13.46
C LEU A 66 7.11 5.35 13.91
N LEU A 67 7.16 4.38 12.99
CA LEU A 67 6.85 2.98 13.29
C LEU A 67 7.75 2.45 14.40
N ARG A 68 9.05 2.76 14.34
CA ARG A 68 10.02 2.36 15.36
C ARG A 68 9.76 3.01 16.72
N GLN A 69 9.52 4.32 16.74
CA GLN A 69 9.27 5.04 17.99
C GLN A 69 7.98 4.58 18.68
N ARG A 70 6.94 4.27 17.91
CA ARG A 70 5.66 3.75 18.42
C ARG A 70 5.67 2.25 18.69
N GLY A 71 6.78 1.55 18.44
CA GLY A 71 6.86 0.09 18.59
C GLY A 71 5.91 -0.67 17.65
N ILE A 72 5.48 -0.05 16.55
CA ILE A 72 4.59 -0.66 15.55
C ILE A 72 5.41 -1.64 14.71
N LYS A 73 5.02 -2.91 14.77
CA LYS A 73 5.71 -4.01 14.07
C LYS A 73 5.02 -4.44 12.79
N ASN A 74 3.70 -4.24 12.73
CA ASN A 74 2.85 -4.65 11.62
C ASN A 74 2.35 -3.40 10.90
N LEU A 75 2.50 -3.37 9.58
CA LEU A 75 2.00 -2.31 8.72
C LEU A 75 0.95 -2.90 7.77
N MET A 76 -0.31 -2.51 7.96
CA MET A 76 -1.38 -2.82 7.02
C MET A 76 -1.42 -1.73 5.95
N VAL A 77 -1.36 -2.12 4.68
CA VAL A 77 -1.32 -1.20 3.54
C VAL A 77 -2.55 -1.41 2.69
N MET A 78 -3.18 -0.32 2.25
CA MET A 78 -4.34 -0.29 1.35
C MET A 78 -4.31 1.01 0.53
N GLY A 79 -5.18 1.12 -0.47
CA GLY A 79 -5.27 2.28 -1.36
C GLY A 79 -4.86 1.99 -2.80
N VAL A 80 -4.60 3.04 -3.57
CA VAL A 80 -4.34 2.94 -5.02
C VAL A 80 -3.07 3.71 -5.42
N HIS A 81 -2.29 3.28 -6.41
CA HIS A 81 -2.47 2.04 -7.19
C HIS A 81 -1.63 0.88 -6.63
N THR A 82 -2.17 -0.34 -6.62
CA THR A 82 -1.55 -1.55 -6.03
C THR A 82 -0.14 -1.81 -6.57
N ASN A 83 0.02 -1.75 -7.89
CA ASN A 83 1.28 -1.98 -8.60
C ASN A 83 2.27 -0.80 -8.55
N LEU A 84 1.84 0.36 -8.05
CA LEU A 84 2.66 1.58 -7.98
C LEU A 84 2.79 2.07 -6.54
N CYS A 85 1.93 2.98 -6.09
CA CYS A 85 2.10 3.68 -4.82
C CYS A 85 2.12 2.73 -3.63
N VAL A 86 1.23 1.74 -3.61
CA VAL A 86 1.11 0.73 -2.55
C VAL A 86 2.31 -0.21 -2.52
N LEU A 87 2.98 -0.43 -3.66
CA LEU A 87 4.09 -1.35 -3.78
C LEU A 87 5.47 -0.69 -3.68
N THR A 88 5.64 0.48 -4.30
CA THR A 88 6.95 1.02 -4.70
C THR A 88 7.35 2.32 -4.03
N ARG A 89 6.42 3.07 -3.42
CA ARG A 89 6.76 4.31 -2.70
C ARG A 89 7.70 4.01 -1.54
N THR A 90 8.45 5.03 -1.13
CA THR A 90 9.50 4.89 -0.11
C THR A 90 8.97 4.47 1.26
N PHE A 91 7.67 4.65 1.52
CA PHE A 91 6.97 4.26 2.74
C PHE A 91 6.08 3.01 2.56
N ALA A 92 6.14 2.35 1.40
CA ALA A 92 5.19 1.32 1.02
C ALA A 92 5.77 -0.11 1.11
N ILE A 93 5.00 -1.11 0.68
CA ILE A 93 5.25 -2.54 0.97
C ILE A 93 6.70 -2.93 0.70
N ARG A 94 7.21 -2.71 -0.51
CA ARG A 94 8.56 -3.18 -0.86
C ARG A 94 9.63 -2.61 0.05
N ARG A 95 9.63 -1.28 0.24
CA ARG A 95 10.67 -0.63 1.03
C ARG A 95 10.55 -0.97 2.51
N MET A 96 9.33 -1.03 3.03
CA MET A 96 9.08 -1.38 4.43
C MET A 96 9.45 -2.83 4.73
N THR A 97 9.12 -3.76 3.83
CA THR A 97 9.56 -5.17 3.94
C THR A 97 11.09 -5.29 3.84
N GLU A 98 11.73 -4.56 2.91
CA GLU A 98 13.20 -4.48 2.83
C GLU A 98 13.82 -4.00 4.15
N TRP A 99 13.15 -3.12 4.90
CA TRP A 99 13.59 -2.65 6.23
C TRP A 99 13.09 -3.50 7.41
N GLY A 100 12.53 -4.67 7.13
CA GLY A 100 12.11 -5.63 8.17
C GLY A 100 10.80 -5.28 8.88
N ILE A 101 10.01 -4.35 8.35
CA ILE A 101 8.63 -4.12 8.82
C ILE A 101 7.74 -5.22 8.25
N ARG A 102 6.90 -5.83 9.10
CA ARG A 102 5.96 -6.85 8.66
C ARG A 102 4.78 -6.18 7.96
N CYS A 103 4.84 -6.11 6.63
CA CYS A 103 3.75 -5.60 5.81
C CYS A 103 2.64 -6.64 5.64
N ILE A 104 1.41 -6.16 5.47
CA ILE A 104 0.21 -6.93 5.15
C ILE A 104 -0.61 -6.07 4.19
N LEU A 105 -1.00 -6.61 3.04
CA LEU A 105 -1.89 -5.90 2.10
C LEU A 105 -3.36 -6.20 2.44
N VAL A 106 -4.20 -5.16 2.54
CA VAL A 106 -5.66 -5.33 2.64
C VAL A 106 -6.23 -5.36 1.23
N ARG A 107 -6.40 -6.58 0.70
CA ARG A 107 -6.49 -6.84 -0.75
C ARG A 107 -7.81 -6.43 -1.39
N ASP A 108 -8.89 -6.31 -0.62
CA ASP A 108 -10.20 -5.85 -1.08
C ASP A 108 -10.34 -4.31 -1.03
N LEU A 109 -9.34 -3.60 -0.50
CA LEU A 109 -9.28 -2.14 -0.42
C LEU A 109 -8.12 -1.57 -1.25
N THR A 110 -7.83 -2.21 -2.38
CA THR A 110 -6.77 -1.78 -3.30
C THR A 110 -7.22 -1.94 -4.74
N ASP A 111 -6.59 -1.18 -5.64
CA ASP A 111 -6.87 -1.24 -7.07
C ASP A 111 -5.63 -0.93 -7.90
N SER A 112 -5.42 -1.65 -8.99
CA SER A 112 -4.22 -1.53 -9.81
C SER A 112 -4.39 -0.52 -10.93
N LEU A 113 -3.28 0.08 -11.37
CA LEU A 113 -3.28 0.87 -12.59
C LEU A 113 -3.05 -0.08 -13.77
N TYR A 114 -4.12 -0.45 -14.47
CA TYR A 114 -4.08 -1.43 -15.55
C TYR A 114 -5.17 -1.18 -16.60
N ASN A 115 -4.76 -1.16 -17.87
CA ASN A 115 -5.65 -1.08 -19.01
C ASN A 115 -5.88 -2.49 -19.59
N PRO A 116 -7.13 -3.00 -19.67
CA PRO A 116 -7.44 -4.30 -20.25
C PRO A 116 -7.00 -4.50 -21.71
N LYS A 117 -6.69 -3.42 -22.44
CA LYS A 117 -6.16 -3.48 -23.81
C LYS A 117 -4.67 -3.79 -23.86
N ASP A 118 -3.97 -3.73 -22.73
CA ASP A 118 -2.55 -4.04 -22.60
C ASP A 118 -2.35 -5.44 -22.02
N ARG A 119 -1.12 -5.97 -22.15
CA ARG A 119 -0.79 -7.31 -21.64
C ARG A 119 -1.05 -7.36 -20.13
N PRO A 120 -1.73 -8.40 -19.60
CA PRO A 120 -2.02 -9.70 -20.23
C PRO A 120 -3.39 -9.85 -20.90
N TYR A 121 -4.07 -8.75 -21.26
CA TYR A 121 -5.35 -8.75 -21.97
C TYR A 121 -6.50 -9.40 -21.20
N VAL A 122 -6.47 -9.24 -19.87
CA VAL A 122 -7.53 -9.66 -18.94
C VAL A 122 -8.37 -8.47 -18.51
N ARG A 123 -9.50 -8.74 -17.85
CA ARG A 123 -10.33 -7.68 -17.26
C ARG A 123 -9.55 -6.92 -16.18
N HIS A 124 -9.94 -5.68 -15.91
CA HIS A 124 -9.22 -4.81 -14.99
C HIS A 124 -9.04 -5.42 -13.59
N ASP A 125 -10.13 -5.93 -13.02
CA ASP A 125 -10.15 -6.62 -11.73
C ASP A 125 -9.27 -7.88 -11.71
N GLN A 126 -9.23 -8.65 -12.81
CA GLN A 126 -8.31 -9.78 -12.96
C GLN A 126 -6.85 -9.31 -12.98
N GLY A 127 -6.57 -8.15 -13.59
CA GLY A 127 -5.26 -7.52 -13.53
C GLY A 127 -4.87 -7.12 -12.10
N THR A 128 -5.82 -6.55 -11.34
CA THR A 128 -5.63 -6.25 -9.92
C THR A 128 -5.34 -7.53 -9.12
N GLU A 129 -6.06 -8.62 -9.37
CA GLU A 129 -5.83 -9.92 -8.71
C GLU A 129 -4.43 -10.47 -9.01
N LEU A 130 -3.96 -10.41 -10.26
CA LEU A 130 -2.60 -10.83 -10.61
C LEU A 130 -1.53 -10.05 -9.83
N VAL A 131 -1.74 -8.76 -9.60
CA VAL A 131 -0.82 -7.94 -8.79
C VAL A 131 -0.88 -8.36 -7.31
N ILE A 132 -2.07 -8.68 -6.79
CA ILE A 132 -2.24 -9.20 -5.43
C ILE A 132 -1.49 -10.53 -5.28
N GLU A 133 -1.69 -11.49 -6.19
CA GLU A 133 -0.98 -12.78 -6.21
C GLU A 133 0.55 -12.59 -6.27
N TYR A 134 1.02 -11.65 -7.09
CA TYR A 134 2.43 -11.28 -7.15
C TYR A 134 2.95 -10.81 -5.78
N ILE A 135 2.19 -9.96 -5.07
CA ILE A 135 2.56 -9.47 -3.74
C ILE A 135 2.59 -10.61 -2.72
N GLU A 136 1.61 -11.50 -2.76
CA GLU A 136 1.51 -12.66 -1.86
C GLU A 136 2.70 -13.62 -2.04
N GLN A 137 3.11 -13.87 -3.28
CA GLN A 137 4.20 -14.79 -3.59
C GLN A 137 5.58 -14.23 -3.24
N ASN A 138 5.77 -12.91 -3.32
CA ASN A 138 7.10 -12.30 -3.32
C ASN A 138 7.40 -11.39 -2.13
N LEU A 139 6.38 -10.85 -1.44
CA LEU A 139 6.56 -9.72 -0.53
C LEU A 139 5.89 -9.89 0.83
N CYS A 140 4.58 -10.11 0.86
CA CYS A 140 3.85 -10.13 2.12
C CYS A 140 2.49 -10.82 2.01
N PRO A 141 1.96 -11.38 3.11
CA PRO A 141 0.60 -11.91 3.14
C PRO A 141 -0.44 -10.82 2.94
N THR A 142 -1.66 -11.24 2.60
CA THR A 142 -2.83 -10.37 2.47
C THR A 142 -3.91 -10.73 3.50
N VAL A 143 -4.87 -9.81 3.69
CA VAL A 143 -6.09 -10.02 4.49
C VAL A 143 -7.27 -9.35 3.80
N LEU A 144 -8.49 -9.79 4.11
CA LEU A 144 -9.72 -9.05 3.78
C LEU A 144 -10.02 -8.01 4.86
N SER A 145 -10.62 -6.89 4.47
CA SER A 145 -11.09 -5.86 5.40
C SER A 145 -12.15 -6.41 6.37
N SER A 146 -13.00 -7.33 5.92
CA SER A 146 -13.99 -8.02 6.75
C SER A 146 -13.36 -8.85 7.88
N ASP A 147 -12.25 -9.52 7.59
CA ASP A 147 -11.48 -10.28 8.60
C ASP A 147 -10.87 -9.33 9.63
N LEU A 148 -10.35 -8.18 9.18
CA LEU A 148 -9.80 -7.15 10.05
C LEU A 148 -10.87 -6.60 11.01
N VAL A 149 -12.03 -6.20 10.48
CA VAL A 149 -13.16 -5.69 11.29
C VAL A 149 -13.63 -6.75 12.29
N SER A 150 -13.77 -8.01 11.85
CA SER A 150 -14.16 -9.13 12.70
C SER A 150 -13.16 -9.37 13.85
N ALA A 151 -11.86 -9.33 13.55
CA ALA A 151 -10.81 -9.53 14.54
C ALA A 151 -10.74 -8.38 15.56
N LEU A 152 -10.81 -7.13 15.09
CA LEU A 152 -10.74 -5.94 15.95
C LEU A 152 -11.98 -5.78 16.83
N GLY A 153 -13.17 -6.12 16.32
CA GLY A 153 -14.40 -6.12 17.11
C GLY A 153 -14.36 -7.10 18.29
N LYS A 154 -13.67 -8.24 18.13
CA LYS A 154 -13.44 -9.22 19.21
C LYS A 154 -12.35 -8.78 20.20
N ALA A 155 -11.33 -8.07 19.73
CA ALA A 155 -10.27 -7.54 20.59
C ALA A 155 -10.79 -6.46 21.57
N GLY A 156 -11.71 -5.60 21.11
CA GLY A 156 -12.36 -4.59 21.95
C GLY A 156 -13.23 -5.17 23.09
N THR A 157 -13.67 -6.42 22.97
CA THR A 157 -14.46 -7.12 24.01
C THR A 157 -13.59 -7.95 24.97
N LEU A 158 -12.35 -8.28 24.62
CA LEU A 158 -11.41 -9.01 25.48
C LEU A 158 -10.68 -8.11 26.50
N GLY A 159 -10.63 -6.80 26.25
CA GLY A 159 -10.03 -5.81 27.17
C GLY A 159 -10.98 -5.22 28.22
N GLN A 160 -12.22 -5.73 28.31
CA GLN A 160 -13.25 -5.27 29.28
C GLN A 160 -13.60 -6.32 30.35
N LYS A 161 -12.73 -7.31 30.59
CA LYS A 161 -12.86 -8.24 31.72
C LYS A 161 -11.74 -8.06 32.72
#